data_AF-A0A1V6C233-F1
#
_entry.id   AF-A0A1V6C233-F1
#
_cell.length_a   1.000
_cell.length_b   1.000
_cell.length_c   1.000
_cell.angle_alpha   90.00
_cell.angle_beta   90.00
_cell.angle_gamma   90.00
#
_symmetry.space_group_name_H-M   'P 1'
#
loop_
_entity.id
_entity.type
_entity.pdbx_description
1 polymer ?
#
loop_
_entity_poly.entity_id
_entity_poly.type
_entity_poly.pdbx_seq_one_letter_code
_entity_poly.pdbx_strand_id
1 'polypeptide(L)'
;MPVKRIFLVSSLSLLLVSCGHQSLEQVLFTSQQPQPQLGEVSCYRIPALATAPNGNVIAACDQRVRSCTDLGGNEDINIVIRTSRNHGKTWSDIRCISMTVLSGGDIGVLYERNDYKEIVFTRLRKSEYLQTRKDE
;
A
#
# COMPACT_ATOMS: atom_id res chain seq x y z
N MET A 1 -16.21 74.39 -2.70
CA MET A 1 -15.71 73.15 -2.06
C MET A 1 -15.18 72.24 -3.16
N PRO A 2 -13.89 71.85 -3.18
CA PRO A 2 -13.34 71.06 -4.29
C PRO A 2 -13.60 69.57 -4.08
N VAL A 3 -14.10 68.90 -5.11
CA VAL A 3 -14.26 67.44 -5.14
C VAL A 3 -12.90 66.83 -5.50
N LYS A 4 -12.25 66.16 -4.54
CA LYS A 4 -11.04 65.37 -4.80
C LYS A 4 -11.45 64.04 -5.47
N ARG A 5 -11.15 63.89 -6.75
CA ARG A 5 -11.12 62.59 -7.44
C ARG A 5 -9.74 61.98 -7.24
N ILE A 6 -9.63 60.82 -6.60
CA ILE A 6 -8.39 60.06 -6.51
C ILE A 6 -8.67 58.60 -6.90
N PHE A 7 -7.80 58.11 -7.78
CA PHE A 7 -7.90 56.90 -8.59
C PHE A 7 -7.78 55.61 -7.78
N LEU A 8 -8.65 54.64 -8.06
CA LEU A 8 -8.53 53.27 -7.57
C LEU A 8 -7.54 52.50 -8.48
N VAL A 9 -6.28 52.39 -8.07
CA VAL A 9 -5.32 51.52 -8.77
C VAL A 9 -5.53 50.10 -8.27
N SER A 10 -6.35 49.32 -8.99
CA SER A 10 -6.50 47.89 -8.74
C SER A 10 -5.22 47.17 -9.17
N SER A 11 -4.36 46.88 -8.19
CA SER A 11 -3.26 45.95 -8.35
C SER A 11 -3.84 44.54 -8.52
N LEU A 12 -4.11 44.15 -9.77
CA LEU A 12 -4.43 42.76 -10.12
C LEU A 12 -3.13 41.94 -10.04
N SER A 13 -2.79 41.52 -8.83
CA SER A 13 -1.69 40.60 -8.57
C SER A 13 -2.02 39.26 -9.24
N LEU A 14 -1.37 38.99 -10.36
CA LEU A 14 -1.47 37.72 -11.07
C LEU A 14 -0.86 36.63 -10.16
N LEU A 15 -1.70 35.97 -9.37
CA LEU A 15 -1.34 34.76 -8.62
C LEU A 15 -0.98 33.68 -9.64
N LEU A 16 0.30 33.61 -9.99
CA LEU A 16 0.88 32.41 -10.58
C LEU A 16 0.73 31.30 -9.54
N VAL A 17 -0.39 30.59 -9.60
CA VAL A 17 -0.56 29.30 -8.92
C VAL A 17 0.44 28.37 -9.60
N SER A 18 1.66 28.38 -9.08
CA SER A 18 2.63 27.32 -9.28
C SER A 18 1.93 26.04 -8.83
N CYS A 19 1.36 25.30 -9.79
CA CYS A 19 0.90 23.94 -9.56
C CYS A 19 2.16 23.10 -9.37
N GLY A 20 2.70 23.14 -8.16
CA GLY A 20 3.72 22.22 -7.71
C GLY A 20 3.09 20.84 -7.71
N HIS A 21 3.41 20.02 -8.71
CA HIS A 21 3.08 18.60 -8.70
C HIS A 21 3.99 17.96 -7.65
N GLN A 22 3.57 18.04 -6.39
CA GLN A 22 4.27 17.37 -5.30
C GLN A 22 4.06 15.87 -5.51
N SER A 23 5.14 15.12 -5.66
CA SER A 23 5.08 13.66 -5.74
C SER A 23 4.42 13.16 -4.45
N LEU A 24 3.27 12.51 -4.57
CA LEU A 24 2.56 11.92 -3.44
C LEU A 24 3.27 10.63 -3.02
N GLU A 25 4.41 10.77 -2.36
CA GLU A 25 5.09 9.66 -1.70
C GLU A 25 4.31 9.26 -0.44
N GLN A 26 4.09 7.96 -0.25
CA GLN A 26 3.39 7.41 0.90
C GLN A 26 4.20 6.25 1.47
N VAL A 27 4.54 6.33 2.75
CA VAL A 27 5.15 5.22 3.48
C VAL A 27 4.06 4.21 3.82
N LEU A 28 4.09 3.04 3.19
CA LEU A 28 3.08 1.99 3.42
C LEU A 28 3.43 1.09 4.60
N PHE A 29 4.73 0.81 4.79
CA PHE A 29 5.26 -0.07 5.82
C PHE A 29 6.44 0.63 6.50
N THR A 30 6.45 0.67 7.83
CA THR A 30 7.51 1.32 8.61
C THR A 30 7.72 0.60 9.94
N SER A 31 8.97 0.40 10.32
CA SER A 31 9.35 -0.12 11.65
C SER A 31 9.29 0.94 12.74
N GLN A 32 9.13 2.21 12.38
CA GLN A 32 9.12 3.32 13.34
C GLN A 32 7.80 3.45 14.12
N GLN A 33 6.75 2.74 13.70
CA GLN A 33 5.46 2.74 14.38
C GLN A 33 5.23 1.36 15.02
N PRO A 34 5.00 1.29 16.35
CA PRO A 34 4.65 0.03 17.00
C PRO A 34 3.35 -0.51 16.39
N GLN A 35 3.38 -1.73 15.83
CA GLN A 35 2.15 -2.42 15.45
C GLN A 35 1.52 -2.96 16.74
N PRO A 36 0.30 -2.53 17.13
CA PRO A 36 -0.34 -2.94 18.39
C PRO A 36 -0.47 -4.44 18.58
N GLN A 37 -0.43 -5.18 17.46
CA GLN A 37 -0.72 -6.61 17.40
C GLN A 37 0.53 -7.47 17.14
N LEU A 38 1.67 -6.89 16.72
CA LEU A 38 2.83 -7.65 16.21
C LEU A 38 4.19 -7.31 16.86
N GLY A 39 4.23 -6.36 17.79
CA GLY A 39 5.47 -6.01 18.51
C GLY A 39 6.44 -5.16 17.68
N GLU A 40 7.70 -5.12 18.13
CA GLU A 40 8.77 -4.38 17.47
C GLU A 40 9.26 -5.11 16.21
N VAL A 41 9.28 -4.40 15.08
CA VAL A 41 9.69 -4.94 13.78
C VAL A 41 11.02 -4.33 13.40
N SER A 42 12.03 -5.14 13.10
CA SER A 42 13.34 -4.64 12.67
C SER A 42 13.27 -3.88 11.34
N CYS A 43 12.64 -4.47 10.31
CA CYS A 43 12.46 -3.81 9.02
C CYS A 43 11.45 -4.52 8.10
N TYR A 44 11.16 -3.86 6.98
CA TYR A 44 10.35 -4.39 5.88
C TYR A 44 11.21 -4.51 4.62
N ARG A 45 11.12 -5.64 3.89
CA ARG A 45 11.92 -5.91 2.68
C ARG A 45 11.12 -6.62 1.58
N ILE A 46 11.71 -6.72 0.38
CA ILE A 46 11.15 -7.45 -0.78
C ILE A 46 9.77 -6.90 -1.20
N PRO A 47 9.69 -5.64 -1.65
CA PRO A 47 8.41 -5.04 -2.04
C PRO A 47 7.86 -5.72 -3.31
N ALA A 48 6.56 -5.98 -3.31
CA ALA A 48 5.80 -6.41 -4.47
C ALA A 48 4.51 -5.59 -4.58
N LEU A 49 4.06 -5.34 -5.81
CA LEU A 49 2.85 -4.59 -6.09
C LEU A 49 2.07 -5.28 -7.21
N ALA A 50 0.77 -5.44 -7.04
CA ALA A 50 -0.11 -5.99 -8.06
C ALA A 50 -1.43 -5.22 -8.09
N THR A 51 -2.04 -5.15 -9.27
CA THR A 51 -3.41 -4.64 -9.46
C THR A 51 -4.31 -5.83 -9.75
N ALA A 52 -5.30 -6.06 -8.89
CA ALA A 52 -6.31 -7.08 -9.10
C ALA A 52 -7.27 -6.67 -10.23
N PRO A 53 -7.97 -7.62 -10.89
CA PRO A 53 -8.91 -7.30 -11.98
C PRO A 53 -10.04 -6.33 -11.61
N ASN A 54 -10.40 -6.25 -10.33
CA ASN A 54 -11.38 -5.29 -9.83
C ASN A 54 -10.80 -3.88 -9.59
N GLY A 55 -9.56 -3.63 -9.99
CA GLY A 55 -8.87 -2.34 -9.85
C GLY A 55 -8.24 -2.09 -8.47
N ASN A 56 -8.39 -3.00 -7.51
CA ASN A 56 -7.71 -2.88 -6.23
C ASN A 56 -6.20 -3.03 -6.41
N VAL A 57 -5.42 -2.23 -5.69
CA VAL A 57 -3.96 -2.34 -5.65
C VAL A 57 -3.56 -3.04 -4.37
N ILE A 58 -2.69 -4.04 -4.46
CA ILE A 58 -2.17 -4.82 -3.35
C ILE A 58 -0.67 -4.60 -3.29
N ALA A 59 -0.19 -4.03 -2.19
CA ALA A 59 1.23 -3.96 -1.86
C ALA A 59 1.55 -5.08 -0.87
N ALA A 60 2.62 -5.82 -1.12
CA ALA A 60 3.10 -6.91 -0.27
C ALA A 60 4.59 -6.73 0.04
N CYS A 61 5.02 -7.21 1.20
CA CYS A 61 6.44 -7.27 1.56
C CYS A 61 6.70 -8.30 2.66
N ASP A 62 7.97 -8.60 2.90
CA ASP A 62 8.45 -9.26 4.11
C ASP A 62 8.37 -8.27 5.27
N GLN A 63 7.70 -8.65 6.34
CA GLN A 63 7.86 -8.04 7.66
C GLN A 63 8.85 -8.89 8.45
N ARG A 64 10.04 -8.34 8.74
CA ARG A 64 11.11 -9.06 9.42
C ARG A 64 11.21 -8.59 10.87
N VAL A 65 10.82 -9.47 11.78
CA VAL A 65 10.62 -9.11 13.19
C VAL A 65 11.97 -8.95 13.90
N ARG A 66 12.80 -9.99 13.94
CA ARG A 66 14.03 -10.01 14.76
C ARG A 66 15.22 -9.28 14.16
N SER A 67 15.41 -9.36 12.84
CA SER A 67 16.54 -8.72 12.15
C SER A 67 16.25 -8.54 10.67
N CYS A 68 17.06 -7.72 9.99
CA CYS A 68 16.95 -7.51 8.55
C CYS A 68 17.58 -8.60 7.67
N THR A 69 18.17 -9.64 8.25
CA THR A 69 18.79 -10.73 7.48
C THR A 69 17.74 -11.53 6.73
N ASP A 70 18.16 -12.23 5.67
CA ASP A 70 17.28 -13.12 4.91
C ASP A 70 16.94 -14.40 5.69
N LEU A 71 16.06 -15.24 5.11
CA LEU A 71 15.70 -16.55 5.65
C LEU A 71 16.95 -17.39 5.94
N GLY A 72 16.92 -18.11 7.06
CA GLY A 72 18.06 -18.86 7.59
C GLY A 72 18.90 -18.07 8.60
N GLY A 73 18.97 -16.74 8.46
CA GLY A 73 19.50 -15.84 9.50
C GLY A 73 18.39 -15.19 10.35
N ASN A 74 17.19 -15.09 9.80
CA ASN A 74 15.97 -14.71 10.51
C ASN A 74 14.86 -15.71 10.18
N GLU A 75 14.34 -16.37 11.21
CA GLU A 75 13.25 -17.35 11.12
C GLU A 75 11.86 -16.73 11.34
N ASP A 76 11.80 -15.47 11.78
CA ASP A 76 10.56 -14.74 12.07
C ASP A 76 10.34 -13.67 10.99
N ILE A 77 9.87 -14.16 9.84
CA ILE A 77 9.53 -13.38 8.66
C ILE A 77 8.08 -13.66 8.29
N ASN A 78 7.25 -12.61 8.36
CA ASN A 78 5.85 -12.66 7.96
C ASN A 78 5.68 -12.09 6.56
N ILE A 79 4.72 -12.63 5.80
CA ILE A 79 4.26 -11.99 4.56
C ILE A 79 3.10 -11.07 4.91
N VAL A 80 3.27 -9.78 4.63
CA VAL A 80 2.25 -8.78 4.96
C VAL A 80 1.76 -8.04 3.73
N ILE A 81 0.50 -7.62 3.77
CA ILE A 81 -0.12 -6.85 2.70
C ILE A 81 -0.81 -5.59 3.20
N ARG A 82 -0.90 -4.61 2.31
CA ARG A 82 -1.86 -3.51 2.37
C ARG A 82 -2.62 -3.44 1.05
N THR A 83 -3.91 -3.11 1.12
CA THR A 83 -4.75 -3.01 -0.08
C THR A 83 -5.31 -1.60 -0.20
N SER A 84 -5.20 -1.03 -1.39
CA SER A 84 -5.91 0.18 -1.79
C SER A 84 -7.10 -0.19 -2.67
N ARG A 85 -8.26 0.38 -2.36
CA ARG A 85 -9.50 0.23 -3.15
C ARG A 85 -9.81 1.49 -3.97
N ASN A 86 -8.90 2.45 -4.00
CA ASN A 86 -9.08 3.77 -4.61
C ASN A 86 -7.80 4.22 -5.34
N HIS A 87 -7.18 3.30 -6.07
CA HIS A 87 -6.03 3.55 -6.93
C HIS A 87 -4.81 4.15 -6.20
N GLY A 88 -4.51 3.65 -5.01
CA GLY A 88 -3.32 4.03 -4.22
C GLY A 88 -3.48 5.28 -3.37
N LYS A 89 -4.68 5.88 -3.29
CA LYS A 89 -4.93 7.09 -2.48
C LYS A 89 -4.97 6.81 -0.99
N THR A 90 -5.61 5.71 -0.58
CA THR A 90 -5.61 5.23 0.81
C THR A 90 -5.38 3.73 0.86
N TRP A 91 -4.88 3.25 2.00
CA TRP A 91 -4.45 1.88 2.21
C TRP A 91 -5.07 1.31 3.47
N SER A 92 -5.43 0.04 3.43
CA SER A 92 -5.91 -0.68 4.61
C SER A 92 -4.82 -0.82 5.67
N ASP A 93 -5.22 -1.23 6.87
CA ASP A 93 -4.29 -1.76 7.87
C ASP A 93 -3.50 -2.95 7.31
N ILE A 94 -2.34 -3.18 7.94
CA ILE A 94 -1.49 -4.32 7.64
C ILE A 94 -2.25 -5.61 7.97
N ARG A 95 -2.14 -6.60 7.08
CA ARG A 95 -2.59 -7.97 7.34
C ARG A 95 -1.45 -8.94 7.09
N CYS A 96 -1.18 -9.80 8.07
CA CYS A 96 -0.35 -10.98 7.88
C CYS A 96 -1.14 -12.03 7.10
N ILE A 97 -0.51 -12.66 6.12
CA ILE A 97 -1.13 -13.67 5.28
C ILE A 97 -0.26 -14.93 5.23
N SER A 98 -0.92 -16.08 5.11
CA SER A 98 -0.29 -17.35 4.72
C SER A 98 -0.85 -17.75 3.36
N MET A 99 -0.02 -18.33 2.49
CA MET A 99 -0.46 -18.73 1.16
C MET A 99 0.09 -20.08 0.73
N THR A 100 -0.66 -20.74 -0.13
CA THR A 100 -0.25 -22.00 -0.76
C THR A 100 -0.80 -22.08 -2.18
N VAL A 101 -0.18 -22.92 -3.00
CA VAL A 101 -0.71 -23.27 -4.33
C VAL A 101 -1.71 -24.40 -4.16
N LEU A 102 -2.94 -24.18 -4.61
CA LEU A 102 -4.01 -25.16 -4.58
C LEU A 102 -3.92 -26.10 -5.80
N SER A 103 -4.57 -27.26 -5.70
CA SER A 103 -4.77 -28.14 -6.85
C SER A 103 -5.44 -27.36 -8.00
N GLY A 104 -4.82 -27.36 -9.18
CA GLY A 104 -5.24 -26.55 -10.33
C GLY A 104 -4.44 -25.26 -10.53
N GLY A 105 -3.53 -24.93 -9.61
CA GLY A 105 -2.60 -23.82 -9.75
C GLY A 105 -3.16 -22.48 -9.32
N ASP A 106 -4.34 -22.42 -8.69
CA ASP A 106 -4.83 -21.23 -8.00
C ASP A 106 -4.02 -20.98 -6.72
N ILE A 107 -4.01 -19.74 -6.21
CA ILE A 107 -3.37 -19.43 -4.93
C ILE A 107 -4.45 -19.37 -3.86
N GLY A 108 -4.29 -20.17 -2.81
CA GLY A 108 -5.06 -20.08 -1.59
C GLY A 108 -4.36 -19.15 -0.61
N VAL A 109 -5.11 -18.22 -0.02
CA VAL A 109 -4.61 -17.27 0.96
C VAL A 109 -5.46 -17.39 2.23
N LEU A 110 -4.80 -17.56 3.37
CA LEU A 110 -5.37 -17.51 4.71
C LEU A 110 -4.92 -16.23 5.41
N TYR A 111 -5.84 -15.56 6.08
CA TYR A 111 -5.51 -14.38 6.87
C TYR A 111 -6.51 -14.14 8.00
N GLU A 112 -6.08 -13.41 9.02
CA GLU A 112 -6.90 -13.02 10.16
C GLU A 112 -7.76 -11.79 9.85
N ARG A 113 -9.01 -11.78 10.30
CA ARG A 113 -9.94 -10.66 10.13
C ARG A 113 -10.71 -10.39 11.42
N ASN A 114 -11.23 -9.16 11.54
CA ASN A 114 -12.09 -8.74 12.64
C ASN A 114 -11.43 -8.90 14.02
N ASP A 115 -10.16 -8.46 14.14
CA ASP A 115 -9.38 -8.54 15.38
C ASP A 115 -9.25 -9.98 15.90
N TYR A 116 -8.68 -10.87 15.07
CA TYR A 116 -8.47 -12.30 15.34
C TYR A 116 -9.73 -13.15 15.55
N LYS A 117 -10.92 -12.59 15.38
CA LYS A 117 -12.19 -13.32 15.54
C LYS A 117 -12.48 -14.27 14.38
N GLU A 118 -11.82 -14.10 13.25
CA GLU A 118 -12.02 -14.89 12.05
C GLU A 118 -10.70 -15.28 11.39
N ILE A 119 -10.59 -16.55 10.98
CA ILE A 119 -9.62 -17.01 10.00
C ILE A 119 -10.32 -17.13 8.65
N VAL A 120 -9.88 -16.32 7.68
CA VAL A 120 -10.53 -16.20 6.37
C VAL A 120 -9.66 -16.87 5.31
N PHE A 121 -10.26 -17.81 4.57
CA PHE A 121 -9.69 -18.34 3.34
C PHE A 121 -10.24 -17.58 2.14
N THR A 122 -9.36 -17.14 1.23
CA THR A 122 -9.73 -16.63 -0.08
C THR A 122 -8.89 -17.30 -1.17
N ARG A 123 -9.46 -17.40 -2.36
CA ARG A 123 -8.80 -17.97 -3.54
C ARG A 123 -8.56 -16.87 -4.56
N LEU A 124 -7.29 -16.68 -4.92
CA LEU A 124 -6.91 -15.90 -6.10
C LEU A 124 -6.88 -16.87 -7.28
N ARG A 125 -7.65 -16.59 -8.32
CA ARG A 125 -7.70 -17.47 -9.48
C ARG A 125 -6.52 -17.21 -10.39
N LYS A 126 -5.94 -18.25 -10.98
CA LYS A 126 -4.83 -18.14 -11.93
C LYS A 126 -5.09 -17.12 -13.05
N SER A 127 -6.33 -17.04 -13.50
CA SER A 127 -6.80 -16.06 -14.50
C SER A 127 -6.74 -14.60 -14.05
N GLU A 128 -6.64 -14.33 -12.74
CA GLU A 128 -6.69 -13.00 -12.16
C GLU A 128 -5.29 -12.40 -11.93
N TYR A 129 -4.24 -13.23 -11.84
CA TYR A 129 -2.88 -12.78 -11.53
C TYR A 129 -1.80 -13.25 -12.52
N LEU A 130 -2.10 -14.21 -13.40
CA LEU A 130 -1.26 -14.43 -14.57
C LEU A 130 -1.72 -13.50 -15.68
N GLN A 131 -0.98 -12.41 -15.88
CA GLN A 131 -0.96 -11.76 -17.18
C GLN A 131 -0.43 -12.77 -18.17
N THR A 132 -1.31 -13.30 -19.04
CA THR A 132 -0.84 -13.96 -20.25
C THR A 132 0.00 -12.92 -20.97
N ARG A 133 1.33 -13.08 -21.00
CA ARG A 133 2.12 -12.45 -22.05
C ARG A 133 1.47 -12.92 -23.34
N LYS A 134 0.78 -12.02 -24.03
CA LYS A 134 0.59 -12.21 -25.46
C LYS A 134 1.98 -11.96 -26.02
N ASP A 135 2.61 -13.04 -26.44
CA ASP A 135 3.89 -13.01 -27.12
C ASP A 135 3.77 -12.05 -28.31
N GLU A 136 4.67 -11.06 -28.35
CA GLU A 136 5.06 -10.36 -29.58
C GLU A 136 6.07 -11.22 -30.35
#